data_AF-A0A964KH02-F1
#
_entry.id   AF-A0A964KH02-F1
#
_cell.length_a   1.000
_cell.length_b   1.000
_cell.length_c   1.000
_cell.angle_alpha   90.00
_cell.angle_beta   90.00
_cell.angle_gamma   90.00
#
_symmetry.space_group_name_H-M   'P 1'
#
loop_
_entity.id
_entity.type
_entity.pdbx_description
1 polymer ?
#
loop_
_entity_poly.entity_id
_entity_poly.type
_entity_poly.pdbx_seq_one_letter_code
_entity_poly.pdbx_strand_id
1 'polypeptide(L)'
;MRVRDFAGDLAWVERKALSDRRSAMVVVPTVDVRVQPDDRAASAFQAVQGVVLDIVDSNSPGWVRVRHRDGATGFVRLREVWGQ
;
A
#
# COMPACT_ATOMS: atom_id res chain seq x y z
N MET A 1 13.55 15.87 32.93
CA MET A 1 13.71 14.97 31.76
C MET A 1 12.54 14.00 31.77
N ARG A 2 11.71 13.99 30.72
CA ARG A 2 10.57 13.08 30.55
C ARG A 2 10.63 12.55 29.13
N VAL A 3 10.92 11.26 29.02
CA VAL A 3 10.81 10.49 27.77
C VAL A 3 9.31 10.44 27.46
N ARG A 4 8.94 10.83 26.23
CA ARG A 4 7.58 10.66 25.71
C ARG A 4 7.62 9.46 24.79
N ASP A 5 7.27 8.32 25.35
CA ASP A 5 7.07 7.05 24.67
C ASP A 5 5.73 7.17 23.92
N PHE A 6 5.77 7.23 22.58
CA PHE A 6 4.58 7.11 21.73
C PHE A 6 4.66 5.83 20.88
N ALA A 7 5.03 4.73 21.51
CA ALA A 7 4.96 3.39 20.92
C ALA A 7 3.61 2.70 21.22
N GLY A 8 2.50 3.46 21.15
CA GLY A 8 1.16 3.00 21.52
C GLY A 8 0.28 2.52 20.36
N ASP A 9 0.54 2.95 19.12
CA ASP A 9 -0.42 2.76 18.01
C ASP A 9 -0.01 1.69 16.97
N LEU A 10 1.12 1.00 17.15
CA LEU A 10 1.67 0.09 16.13
C LEU A 10 1.36 -1.40 16.36
N ALA A 11 0.55 -1.77 17.35
CA ALA A 11 0.49 -3.16 17.83
C ALA A 11 -0.76 -3.98 17.46
N TRP A 12 -1.76 -3.43 16.76
CA TRP A 12 -3.02 -4.17 16.48
C TRP A 12 -3.18 -4.75 15.07
N VAL A 13 -2.31 -4.41 14.10
CA VAL A 13 -2.44 -4.92 12.71
C VAL A 13 -1.63 -6.21 12.47
N GLU A 14 -0.72 -6.59 13.36
CA GLU A 14 0.24 -7.67 13.08
C GLU A 14 -0.31 -9.11 13.14
N ARG A 15 -1.46 -9.39 13.76
CA ARG A 15 -1.89 -10.80 13.97
C ARG A 15 -2.82 -11.39 12.92
N LYS A 16 -3.47 -10.60 12.05
CA LYS A 16 -4.26 -11.14 10.93
C LYS A 16 -3.63 -10.98 9.56
N ALA A 17 -2.65 -10.07 9.40
CA ALA A 17 -1.98 -9.84 8.13
C ALA A 17 -0.89 -10.88 7.79
N LEU A 18 -0.44 -11.68 8.77
CA LEU A 18 0.67 -12.61 8.59
C LEU A 18 0.30 -13.92 7.89
N SER A 19 -0.99 -14.23 7.70
CA SER A 19 -1.42 -15.51 7.11
C SER A 19 -1.75 -15.43 5.61
N ASP A 20 -1.92 -14.22 5.05
CA ASP A 20 -2.27 -13.99 3.64
C ASP A 20 -1.41 -12.85 3.07
N ARG A 21 -0.09 -13.04 2.92
CA ARG A 21 0.75 -12.00 2.27
C ARG A 21 0.43 -11.93 0.78
N ARG A 22 -0.61 -11.17 0.49
CA ARG A 22 -1.16 -10.91 -0.82
C ARG A 22 -0.30 -9.89 -1.54
N SER A 23 -0.03 -10.14 -2.82
CA SER A 23 0.86 -9.31 -3.64
C SER A 23 0.11 -8.75 -4.84
N ALA A 24 0.40 -7.51 -5.20
CA ALA A 24 -0.12 -6.82 -6.36
C ALA A 24 1.03 -6.51 -7.33
N MET A 25 0.95 -7.00 -8.56
CA MET A 25 1.88 -6.66 -9.63
C MET A 25 1.29 -5.54 -10.49
N VAL A 26 2.07 -4.50 -10.78
CA VAL A 26 1.68 -3.44 -11.70
C VAL A 26 1.61 -3.98 -13.13
N VAL A 27 0.47 -3.83 -13.79
CA VAL A 27 0.23 -4.36 -15.16
C VAL A 27 0.19 -3.27 -16.24
N VAL A 28 0.15 -2.00 -15.84
CA VAL A 28 0.23 -0.84 -16.74
C VAL A 28 1.68 -0.35 -16.86
N PRO A 29 2.07 0.38 -17.93
CA PRO A 29 3.45 0.85 -18.11
C PRO A 29 4.00 1.61 -16.89
N THR A 30 3.18 2.50 -16.35
CA THR A 30 3.51 3.33 -15.18
C THR A 30 2.23 3.62 -14.41
N VAL A 31 2.33 3.68 -13.08
CA VAL A 31 1.25 4.06 -12.18
C VAL A 31 1.75 4.98 -11.07
N ASP A 32 0.97 6.01 -10.78
CA ASP A 32 1.18 6.87 -9.62
C ASP A 32 0.46 6.27 -8.41
N VAL A 33 1.24 5.77 -7.45
CA VAL A 33 0.72 5.29 -6.18
C VAL A 33 0.48 6.50 -5.29
N ARG A 34 -0.75 6.66 -4.82
CA ARG A 34 -1.25 7.91 -4.24
C ARG A 34 -1.25 7.90 -2.72
N VAL A 35 -1.18 9.07 -2.10
CA VAL A 35 -1.24 9.18 -0.63
C VAL A 35 -2.62 8.88 -0.04
N GLN A 36 -3.67 8.95 -0.86
CA GLN A 36 -5.06 8.66 -0.50
C GLN A 36 -5.78 7.92 -1.66
N PRO A 37 -6.85 7.15 -1.40
CA PRO A 37 -7.64 6.45 -2.42
C PRO A 37 -8.53 7.42 -3.22
N ASP A 38 -7.91 8.41 -3.86
CA ASP A 38 -8.56 9.46 -4.67
C ASP A 38 -7.73 9.73 -5.93
N ASP A 39 -8.40 9.81 -7.09
CA ASP A 39 -7.78 10.15 -8.38
C ASP A 39 -7.27 11.61 -8.45
N ARG A 40 -7.45 12.42 -7.41
CA ARG A 40 -6.86 13.76 -7.27
C ARG A 40 -5.80 13.85 -6.16
N ALA A 41 -5.58 12.79 -5.40
CA ALA A 41 -4.56 12.78 -4.37
C ALA A 41 -3.15 12.86 -4.98
N ALA A 42 -2.23 13.48 -4.23
CA ALA A 42 -0.84 13.55 -4.58
C ALA A 42 -0.21 12.15 -4.73
N SER A 43 0.77 12.04 -5.61
CA SER A 43 1.58 10.83 -5.76
C SER A 43 2.50 10.68 -4.55
N ALA A 44 2.45 9.52 -3.90
CA ALA A 44 3.40 9.10 -2.87
C ALA A 44 4.70 8.60 -3.51
N PHE A 45 4.57 7.78 -4.55
CA PHE A 45 5.66 7.30 -5.39
C PHE A 45 5.11 6.77 -6.71
N GLN A 46 6.00 6.56 -7.67
CA GLN A 46 5.65 5.98 -8.96
C GLN A 46 6.19 4.54 -9.05
N ALA A 47 5.40 3.65 -9.65
CA ALA A 47 5.79 2.29 -9.94
C ALA A 47 5.61 2.01 -11.44
N VAL A 48 6.44 1.13 -11.98
CA VAL A 48 6.38 0.72 -13.39
C VAL A 48 5.88 -0.71 -13.52
N GLN A 49 5.50 -1.10 -14.73
CA GLN A 49 5.06 -2.44 -15.05
C GLN A 49 6.00 -3.52 -14.50
N GLY A 50 5.44 -4.59 -13.94
CA GLY A 50 6.19 -5.72 -13.39
C GLY A 50 6.70 -5.49 -11.95
N VAL A 51 6.59 -4.28 -11.40
CA VAL A 51 6.86 -4.05 -9.98
C VAL A 51 5.81 -4.79 -9.15
N VAL A 52 6.28 -5.61 -8.22
CA VAL A 52 5.44 -6.30 -7.22
C VAL A 52 5.42 -5.47 -5.95
N LEU A 53 4.22 -5.22 -5.44
CA LEU A 53 3.92 -4.48 -4.23
C LEU A 53 3.20 -5.42 -3.24
N ASP A 54 3.49 -5.25 -1.95
CA ASP A 54 2.74 -5.95 -0.91
C ASP A 54 1.38 -5.28 -0.73
N ILE A 55 0.30 -6.06 -0.68
CA ILE A 55 -1.03 -5.56 -0.31
C ILE A 55 -1.08 -5.39 1.21
N VAL A 56 -1.39 -4.18 1.65
CA VAL A 56 -1.55 -3.80 3.06
C VAL A 56 -3.01 -3.80 3.47
N ASP A 57 -3.89 -3.29 2.60
CA ASP A 57 -5.34 -3.21 2.84
C ASP A 57 -6.10 -3.16 1.51
N SER A 58 -7.20 -3.91 1.40
CA SER A 58 -8.06 -3.95 0.22
C SER A 58 -9.52 -3.57 0.52
N ASN A 59 -9.78 -2.94 1.66
CA ASN A 59 -11.13 -2.56 2.08
C ASN A 59 -11.68 -1.30 1.37
N SER A 60 -10.84 -0.59 0.60
CA SER A 60 -11.25 0.62 -0.13
C SER A 60 -11.87 0.26 -1.48
N PRO A 61 -13.12 0.64 -1.79
CA PRO A 61 -13.76 0.29 -3.06
C PRO A 61 -12.97 0.78 -4.29
N GLY A 62 -12.51 -0.15 -5.12
CA GLY A 62 -11.75 0.15 -6.34
C GLY A 62 -10.29 0.58 -6.12
N TRP A 63 -9.80 0.50 -4.89
CA TRP A 63 -8.43 0.84 -4.50
C TRP A 63 -7.82 -0.26 -3.64
N VAL A 64 -6.51 -0.37 -3.70
CA VAL A 64 -5.74 -1.22 -2.80
C VAL A 64 -4.61 -0.42 -2.22
N ARG A 65 -4.48 -0.47 -0.89
CA ARG A 65 -3.34 0.07 -0.18
C ARG A 65 -2.19 -0.91 -0.32
N VAL A 66 -1.06 -0.40 -0.78
CA VAL A 66 0.12 -1.18 -1.11
C VAL A 66 1.36 -0.62 -0.42
N ARG A 67 2.36 -1.48 -0.26
CA ARG A 67 3.69 -1.13 0.22
C ARG A 67 4.75 -1.60 -0.77
N HIS A 68 5.65 -0.69 -1.13
CA HIS A 68 6.83 -0.99 -1.91
C HIS A 68 7.94 -1.54 -0.99
N ARG A 69 8.92 -2.24 -1.58
CA ARG A 69 9.99 -2.94 -0.84
C ARG A 69 10.90 -2.02 -0.03
N ASP A 70 10.97 -0.73 -0.38
CA ASP A 70 11.72 0.31 0.33
C ASP A 70 10.96 0.86 1.55
N GLY A 71 9.72 0.41 1.77
CA GLY A 71 8.87 0.85 2.86
C GLY A 71 7.88 1.96 2.49
N ALA A 72 7.93 2.50 1.26
CA ALA A 72 6.95 3.48 0.81
C ALA A 72 5.55 2.85 0.72
N THR A 73 4.52 3.59 1.12
CA THR A 73 3.13 3.10 1.11
C THR A 73 2.20 4.09 0.41
N GLY A 74 1.17 3.57 -0.24
CA GLY A 74 0.09 4.39 -0.80
C GLY A 74 -1.01 3.55 -1.39
N PHE A 75 -1.83 4.15 -2.25
CA PHE A 75 -3.03 3.56 -2.84
C PHE A 75 -2.91 3.50 -4.36
N VAL A 76 -3.27 2.37 -4.94
CA VAL A 76 -3.30 2.15 -6.39
C VAL A 76 -4.68 1.63 -6.80
N ARG A 77 -5.13 1.92 -8.02
CA ARG A 77 -6.42 1.41 -8.49
C ARG A 77 -6.32 -0.09 -8.72
N LEU A 78 -7.38 -0.81 -8.38
CA LEU A 78 -7.44 -2.26 -8.58
C LEU A 78 -7.25 -2.67 -10.05
N ARG A 79 -7.63 -1.81 -11.01
CA ARG A 79 -7.49 -2.05 -12.46
C ARG A 79 -6.04 -1.91 -12.98
N GLU A 80 -5.16 -1.28 -12.21
CA GLU A 80 -3.76 -1.01 -12.60
C GLU A 80 -2.81 -2.11 -12.10
N VAL A 81 -3.32 -3.01 -11.26
CA VAL A 81 -2.58 -4.10 -10.66
C VAL A 81 -3.30 -5.44 -10.83
N TRP A 82 -2.54 -6.53 -10.74
CA TRP A 82 -3.06 -7.89 -10.77
C TRP A 82 -2.47 -8.72 -9.62
N GLY A 83 -3.21 -9.73 -9.16
CA GLY A 83 -2.91 -10.49 -7.94
C GLY A 83 -3.84 -10.10 -6.79
N GLN A 84 -4.29 -11.09 -6.03
CA GLN A 84 -5.17 -10.93 -4.88
C GLN A 84 -4.60 -11.61 -3.68
#